data_AF-A0A936ED36-F1
#
_entry.id   AF-A0A936ED36-F1
#
_cell.length_a   1.000
_cell.length_b   1.000
_cell.length_c   1.000
_cell.angle_alpha   90.00
_cell.angle_beta   90.00
_cell.angle_gamma   90.00
#
_symmetry.space_group_name_H-M   'P 1'
#
loop_
_entity.id
_entity.type
_entity.pdbx_description
1 polymer ?
#
loop_
_entity_poly.entity_id
_entity_poly.type
_entity_poly.pdbx_seq_one_letter_code
_entity_poly.pdbx_strand_id
1 'polypeptide(L)'
;AGIRQFNFVGWELETLWRKGTADLAAGHLFLDEPTRKELVLEYVERLGRAQQLAAELNRIYSDPTADAAAEAAPVEAELAAERGRLAAIQPLVEAIIEEQVAEVLLAEGFGRVGHTWPPVRMHITPLPTILIVSPRAEIRAIYNVPLQPGLVAPEREELEAAVTAQFDHSGYVTDIGGLGIYPAMIIEVASLSYLVEVTAHEWAHHWLSLYPVGMLYNRSAAMRTINESAASIVGKEVARQVLIRYYPEFAPPTPTAPPPATAAPSSPPDPPPFDFRAEMGETRRTADGAGRRAH
;
A
#
# COMPACT_ATOMS: atom_id res chain seq x y z
N ALA A 1 30.56 4.54 -0.15
CA ALA A 1 29.40 3.96 -0.83
C ALA A 1 28.28 5.00 -0.81
N GLY A 2 27.64 5.25 -1.96
CA GLY A 2 26.61 6.29 -2.10
C GLY A 2 25.42 6.08 -1.18
N ILE A 3 24.77 7.18 -0.77
CA ILE A 3 23.65 7.16 0.16
C ILE A 3 22.46 6.48 -0.53
N ARG A 4 22.16 5.22 -0.17
CA ARG A 4 21.00 4.44 -0.63
C ARG A 4 19.74 4.65 0.23
N GLN A 5 19.74 5.66 1.10
CA GLN A 5 18.63 5.95 2.00
C GLN A 5 17.49 6.67 1.27
N PHE A 6 16.25 6.26 1.53
CA PHE A 6 15.07 6.95 1.05
C PHE A 6 14.85 8.26 1.84
N ASN A 7 14.77 9.39 1.15
CA ASN A 7 14.60 10.70 1.75
C ASN A 7 13.12 11.14 1.71
N PHE A 8 12.40 10.96 2.81
CA PHE A 8 10.97 11.31 2.92
C PHE A 8 10.68 12.79 2.73
N VAL A 9 11.53 13.68 3.26
CA VAL A 9 11.31 15.13 3.17
C VAL A 9 11.58 15.62 1.74
N GLY A 10 12.61 15.05 1.09
CA GLY A 10 12.89 15.31 -0.32
C GLY A 10 11.75 14.79 -1.22
N TRP A 11 11.29 13.57 -0.96
CA TRP A 11 10.13 12.97 -1.65
C TRP A 11 8.88 13.84 -1.49
N GLU A 12 8.52 14.26 -0.27
CA GLU A 12 7.32 15.06 -0.02
C GLU A 12 7.36 16.39 -0.76
N LEU A 13 8.49 17.11 -0.71
CA LEU A 13 8.68 18.36 -1.43
C LEU A 13 8.65 18.17 -2.96
N GLU A 14 9.25 17.11 -3.46
CA GLU A 14 9.25 16.78 -4.88
C GLU A 14 7.86 16.39 -5.38
N THR A 15 7.12 15.59 -4.62
CA THR A 15 5.74 15.21 -4.91
C THR A 15 4.83 16.44 -4.90
N LEU A 16 4.96 17.34 -3.93
CA LEU A 16 4.22 18.61 -3.90
C LEU A 16 4.55 19.49 -5.11
N TRP A 17 5.82 19.59 -5.50
CA TRP A 17 6.24 20.34 -6.69
C TRP A 17 5.69 19.74 -7.99
N ARG A 18 5.84 18.42 -8.17
CA ARG A 18 5.30 17.68 -9.32
C ARG A 18 3.79 17.85 -9.44
N LYS A 19 3.06 17.80 -8.32
CA LYS A 19 1.62 18.07 -8.29
C LYS A 19 1.28 19.50 -8.65
N GLY A 20 2.01 20.48 -8.12
CA GLY A 20 1.85 21.88 -8.53
C GLY A 20 2.01 22.06 -10.05
N THR A 21 2.97 21.36 -10.67
CA THR A 21 3.13 21.41 -12.13
C THR A 21 2.06 20.63 -12.91
N ALA A 22 1.57 19.52 -12.37
CA ALA A 22 0.51 18.70 -12.99
C ALA A 22 -0.87 19.39 -12.92
N ASP A 23 -1.18 20.04 -11.79
CA ASP A 23 -2.39 20.85 -11.61
C ASP A 23 -2.44 22.01 -12.62
N LEU A 24 -1.28 22.61 -12.93
CA LEU A 24 -1.16 23.66 -13.94
C LEU A 24 -1.30 23.13 -15.38
N ALA A 25 -0.93 21.86 -15.62
CA ALA A 25 -1.05 21.23 -16.92
C ALA A 25 -2.48 20.77 -17.23
N ALA A 26 -3.27 20.42 -16.20
CA ALA A 26 -4.71 20.11 -16.26
C ALA A 26 -5.15 19.14 -17.39
N GLY A 27 -4.23 18.36 -17.97
CA GLY A 27 -4.46 17.60 -19.20
C GLY A 27 -5.55 16.53 -19.09
N HIS A 28 -5.76 15.97 -17.89
CA HIS A 28 -6.84 14.99 -17.64
C HIS A 28 -8.24 15.60 -17.78
N LEU A 29 -8.42 16.90 -17.47
CA LEU A 29 -9.72 17.56 -17.53
C LEU A 29 -10.27 17.68 -18.96
N PHE A 30 -9.42 17.49 -19.97
CA PHE A 30 -9.80 17.51 -21.39
C PHE A 30 -10.05 16.12 -21.98
N LEU A 31 -9.87 15.05 -21.20
CA LEU A 31 -10.13 13.67 -21.62
C LEU A 31 -11.58 13.29 -21.32
N ASP A 32 -12.19 12.50 -22.20
CA ASP A 32 -13.49 11.88 -21.90
C ASP A 32 -13.35 10.71 -20.93
N GLU A 33 -14.44 10.36 -20.25
CA GLU A 33 -14.42 9.29 -19.24
C GLU A 33 -13.95 7.93 -19.79
N PRO A 34 -14.33 7.50 -21.02
CA PRO A 34 -13.78 6.29 -21.61
C PRO A 34 -12.26 6.30 -21.73
N THR A 35 -11.65 7.40 -22.21
CA THR A 35 -10.19 7.51 -22.31
C THR A 35 -9.53 7.52 -20.93
N ARG A 36 -10.13 8.23 -19.96
CA ARG A 36 -9.64 8.23 -18.56
C ARG A 36 -9.62 6.83 -17.98
N LYS A 37 -10.70 6.07 -18.20
CA LYS A 37 -10.81 4.67 -17.78
C LYS A 37 -9.72 3.80 -18.42
N GLU A 38 -9.54 3.88 -19.74
CA GLU A 38 -8.53 3.10 -20.45
C GLU A 38 -7.11 3.36 -19.93
N LEU A 39 -6.76 4.62 -19.66
CA LEU A 39 -5.46 4.99 -19.10
C LEU A 39 -5.20 4.38 -17.72
N VAL A 40 -6.22 4.37 -16.85
CA VAL A 40 -6.10 3.77 -15.52
C VAL A 40 -5.93 2.25 -15.63
N LEU A 41 -6.68 1.60 -16.51
CA LEU A 41 -6.56 0.15 -16.74
C LEU A 41 -5.20 -0.22 -17.35
N GLU A 42 -4.72 0.56 -18.33
CA GLU A 42 -3.39 0.40 -18.91
C GLU A 42 -2.30 0.50 -17.84
N TYR A 43 -2.40 1.50 -16.95
CA TYR A 43 -1.44 1.66 -15.85
C TYR A 43 -1.38 0.43 -14.94
N VAL A 44 -2.55 -0.08 -14.52
CA VAL A 44 -2.64 -1.25 -13.64
C VAL A 44 -2.07 -2.50 -14.33
N GLU A 45 -2.35 -2.69 -15.62
CA GLU A 45 -1.82 -3.81 -16.42
C GLU A 45 -0.29 -3.75 -16.53
N ARG A 46 0.25 -2.59 -16.91
CA ARG A 46 1.70 -2.35 -17.00
C ARG A 46 2.39 -2.55 -15.67
N LEU A 47 1.77 -2.11 -14.58
CA LEU A 47 2.30 -2.31 -13.25
C LEU A 47 2.38 -3.79 -12.91
N GLY A 48 1.36 -4.57 -13.29
CA GLY A 48 1.39 -6.04 -13.20
C GLY A 48 2.55 -6.66 -13.98
N ARG A 49 2.81 -6.20 -15.20
CA ARG A 49 3.96 -6.65 -16.01
C ARG A 49 5.29 -6.32 -15.33
N ALA A 50 5.46 -5.10 -14.81
CA ALA A 50 6.67 -4.69 -14.10
C ALA A 50 6.91 -5.55 -12.85
N GLN A 51 5.85 -5.88 -12.10
CA GLN A 51 5.96 -6.76 -10.92
C GLN A 51 6.34 -8.19 -11.29
N GLN A 52 5.81 -8.73 -12.40
CA GLN A 52 6.20 -10.04 -12.92
C GLN A 52 7.68 -10.09 -13.32
N LEU A 53 8.14 -9.07 -14.05
CA LEU A 53 9.55 -8.94 -14.46
C LEU A 53 10.48 -8.83 -13.25
N ALA A 54 10.11 -8.06 -12.22
CA ALA A 54 10.88 -7.97 -10.99
C ALA A 54 10.96 -9.32 -10.24
N ALA A 55 9.85 -10.07 -10.20
CA ALA A 55 9.83 -11.41 -9.60
C ALA A 55 10.65 -12.42 -10.42
N GLU A 56 10.68 -12.30 -11.75
CA GLU A 56 11.54 -13.09 -12.63
C GLU A 56 13.02 -12.77 -12.39
N LEU A 57 13.38 -11.49 -12.31
CA LEU A 57 14.74 -11.06 -12.00
C LEU A 57 15.22 -11.62 -10.66
N ASN A 58 14.37 -11.59 -9.64
CA ASN A 58 14.69 -12.17 -8.34
C ASN A 58 14.92 -13.69 -8.40
N ARG A 59 14.16 -14.42 -9.24
CA ARG A 59 14.38 -15.86 -9.47
C ARG A 59 15.71 -16.12 -10.17
N ILE A 60 16.05 -15.34 -11.21
CA ILE A 60 17.32 -15.48 -11.94
C ILE A 60 18.52 -15.30 -10.99
N TYR A 61 18.51 -14.25 -10.17
CA TYR A 61 19.59 -14.01 -9.22
C TYR A 61 19.65 -14.97 -8.04
N SER A 62 18.58 -15.74 -7.80
CA SER A 62 18.54 -16.74 -6.73
C SER A 62 18.98 -18.14 -7.20
N ASP A 63 19.22 -18.34 -8.51
CA ASP A 63 19.71 -19.62 -9.06
C ASP A 63 21.25 -19.68 -9.02
N PRO A 64 21.86 -20.59 -8.22
CA PRO A 64 23.31 -20.68 -8.08
C PRO A 64 24.03 -21.31 -9.28
N THR A 65 23.30 -21.75 -10.32
CA THR A 65 23.85 -22.52 -11.45
C THR A 65 23.82 -21.78 -12.79
N ALA A 66 23.10 -20.66 -12.88
CA ALA A 66 22.94 -19.86 -14.10
C ALA A 66 24.04 -18.81 -14.27
N ASP A 67 24.32 -18.41 -15.53
CA ASP A 67 25.00 -17.14 -15.80
C ASP A 67 23.97 -16.01 -15.59
N ALA A 68 23.70 -15.73 -14.31
CA ALA A 68 22.64 -14.83 -13.88
C ALA A 68 22.75 -13.45 -14.53
N ALA A 69 23.96 -12.99 -14.85
CA ALA A 69 24.17 -11.70 -15.51
C ALA A 69 23.69 -11.70 -16.97
N ALA A 70 24.01 -12.75 -17.74
CA ALA A 70 23.59 -12.86 -19.14
C ALA A 70 22.07 -13.08 -19.26
N GLU A 71 21.48 -13.85 -18.34
CA GLU A 71 20.05 -14.13 -18.31
C GLU A 71 19.21 -12.95 -17.78
N ALA A 72 19.73 -12.19 -16.81
CA ALA A 72 19.05 -11.02 -16.25
C ALA A 72 18.97 -9.84 -17.22
N ALA A 73 20.02 -9.59 -18.02
CA ALA A 73 20.13 -8.41 -18.88
C ALA A 73 18.88 -8.09 -19.74
N PRO A 74 18.26 -9.05 -20.47
CA PRO A 74 17.04 -8.76 -21.22
C PRO A 74 15.83 -8.43 -20.31
N VAL A 75 15.71 -9.08 -19.15
CA VAL A 75 14.61 -8.85 -18.19
C VAL A 75 14.75 -7.47 -17.54
N GLU A 76 15.98 -7.06 -17.19
CA GLU A 76 16.29 -5.73 -16.68
C GLU A 76 15.94 -4.64 -17.69
N ALA A 77 16.28 -4.83 -18.97
CA ALA A 77 15.96 -3.89 -20.03
C ALA A 77 14.45 -3.75 -20.22
N GLU A 78 13.69 -4.86 -20.17
CA GLU A 78 12.23 -4.83 -20.28
C GLU A 78 11.59 -4.16 -19.04
N LEU A 79 12.08 -4.47 -17.84
CA LEU A 79 11.61 -3.84 -16.61
C LEU A 79 11.84 -2.33 -16.63
N ALA A 80 13.03 -1.88 -17.05
CA ALA A 80 13.34 -0.47 -17.21
C ALA A 80 12.41 0.22 -18.22
N ALA A 81 12.09 -0.46 -19.32
CA ALA A 81 11.15 0.05 -20.33
C ALA A 81 9.73 0.21 -19.76
N GLU A 82 9.20 -0.80 -19.05
CA GLU A 82 7.88 -0.69 -18.41
C GLU A 82 7.86 0.41 -17.33
N ARG A 83 8.93 0.55 -16.54
CA ARG A 83 9.07 1.64 -15.57
C ARG A 83 9.05 3.02 -16.23
N GLY A 84 9.70 3.17 -17.39
CA GLY A 84 9.64 4.39 -18.18
C GLY A 84 8.23 4.71 -18.69
N ARG A 85 7.48 3.69 -19.14
CA ARG A 85 6.09 3.84 -19.59
C ARG A 85 5.17 4.23 -18.43
N LEU A 86 5.27 3.54 -17.29
CA LEU A 86 4.53 3.86 -16.07
C LEU A 86 4.76 5.31 -15.64
N ALA A 87 6.03 5.75 -15.57
CA ALA A 87 6.38 7.11 -15.17
C ALA A 87 5.78 8.19 -16.09
N ALA A 88 5.58 7.88 -17.38
CA ALA A 88 5.00 8.82 -18.34
C ALA A 88 3.49 9.06 -18.12
N ILE A 89 2.74 8.02 -17.73
CA ILE A 89 1.28 8.09 -17.56
C ILE A 89 0.85 8.26 -16.09
N GLN A 90 1.73 7.98 -15.12
CA GLN A 90 1.42 7.99 -13.70
C GLN A 90 0.78 9.31 -13.20
N PRO A 91 1.30 10.52 -13.52
CA PRO A 91 0.70 11.76 -13.01
C PRO A 91 -0.75 11.94 -13.46
N LEU A 92 -1.08 11.44 -14.65
CA LEU A 92 -2.42 11.51 -15.21
C LEU A 92 -3.37 10.53 -14.51
N VAL A 93 -2.90 9.30 -14.29
CA VAL A 93 -3.63 8.26 -13.55
C VAL A 93 -3.88 8.68 -12.11
N GLU A 94 -2.88 9.25 -11.43
CA GLU A 94 -3.02 9.80 -10.07
C GLU A 94 -4.11 10.86 -10.02
N ALA A 95 -4.08 11.83 -10.93
CA ALA A 95 -5.10 12.86 -11.01
C ALA A 95 -6.52 12.30 -11.27
N ILE A 96 -6.64 11.30 -12.15
CA ILE A 96 -7.92 10.66 -12.44
C ILE A 96 -8.50 9.99 -11.19
N ILE A 97 -7.70 9.21 -10.48
CA ILE A 97 -8.13 8.50 -9.26
C ILE A 97 -8.43 9.51 -8.13
N GLU A 98 -7.60 10.55 -7.95
CA GLU A 98 -7.83 11.62 -6.98
C GLU A 98 -9.20 12.29 -7.20
N GLU A 99 -9.53 12.63 -8.45
CA GLU A 99 -10.78 13.28 -8.81
C GLU A 99 -11.98 12.35 -8.62
N GLN A 100 -11.90 11.10 -9.10
CA GLN A 100 -12.99 10.12 -8.95
C GLN A 100 -13.31 9.84 -7.46
N VAL A 101 -12.27 9.72 -6.62
CA VAL A 101 -12.43 9.57 -5.16
C VAL A 101 -13.01 10.85 -4.56
N ALA A 102 -12.52 12.03 -4.98
CA ALA A 102 -13.03 13.31 -4.50
C ALA A 102 -14.51 13.52 -4.85
N GLU A 103 -14.95 13.15 -6.04
CA GLU A 103 -16.35 13.27 -6.45
C GLU A 103 -17.29 12.41 -5.58
N VAL A 104 -16.88 11.18 -5.26
CA VAL A 104 -17.65 10.31 -4.36
C VAL A 104 -17.69 10.91 -2.95
N LEU A 105 -16.55 11.36 -2.41
CA LEU A 105 -16.50 11.99 -1.09
C LEU A 105 -17.32 13.29 -1.00
N LEU A 106 -17.37 14.07 -2.08
CA LEU A 106 -18.22 15.26 -2.18
C LEU A 106 -19.70 14.89 -2.11
N ALA A 107 -20.11 13.83 -2.81
CA ALA A 107 -21.49 13.33 -2.77
C ALA A 107 -21.89 12.85 -1.36
N GLU A 108 -20.94 12.31 -0.59
CA GLU A 108 -21.11 11.88 0.81
C GLU A 108 -21.03 13.04 1.82
N GLY A 109 -20.85 14.29 1.37
CA GLY A 109 -20.89 15.48 2.22
C GLY A 109 -19.55 15.87 2.86
N PHE A 110 -18.43 15.30 2.42
CA PHE A 110 -17.08 15.69 2.89
C PHE A 110 -16.51 16.92 2.16
N GLY A 111 -17.40 17.77 1.63
CA GLY A 111 -17.06 18.97 0.88
C GLY A 111 -17.04 20.24 1.70
N ARG A 112 -16.16 21.17 1.33
CA ARG A 112 -16.14 22.57 1.75
C ARG A 112 -15.96 23.45 0.52
N VAL A 113 -16.91 24.36 0.28
CA VAL A 113 -16.91 25.28 -0.89
C VAL A 113 -16.76 24.51 -2.22
N GLY A 114 -17.47 23.39 -2.37
CA GLY A 114 -17.47 22.60 -3.61
C GLY A 114 -16.27 21.69 -3.85
N HIS A 115 -15.30 21.64 -2.92
CA HIS A 115 -14.14 20.75 -2.99
C HIS A 115 -14.04 19.88 -1.74
N THR A 116 -13.45 18.69 -1.83
CA THR A 116 -13.16 17.90 -0.63
C THR A 116 -12.19 18.67 0.27
N TRP A 117 -12.41 18.56 1.57
CA TRP A 117 -11.47 19.06 2.57
C TRP A 117 -11.11 17.91 3.50
N PRO A 118 -9.82 17.60 3.75
CA PRO A 118 -8.68 18.05 2.96
C PRO A 118 -8.80 17.56 1.50
N PRO A 119 -8.11 18.18 0.55
CA PRO A 119 -8.10 17.71 -0.83
C PRO A 119 -7.58 16.27 -0.92
N VAL A 120 -8.19 15.44 -1.77
CA VAL A 120 -7.69 14.10 -2.08
C VAL A 120 -6.39 14.24 -2.86
N ARG A 121 -5.28 13.78 -2.28
CA ARG A 121 -3.96 13.83 -2.89
C ARG A 121 -3.19 12.56 -2.55
N MET A 122 -2.74 11.83 -3.57
CA MET A 122 -1.94 10.62 -3.45
C MET A 122 -0.80 10.54 -4.45
N HIS A 123 0.24 9.79 -4.13
CA HIS A 123 1.32 9.51 -5.05
C HIS A 123 1.64 8.01 -4.99
N ILE A 124 1.53 7.36 -6.14
CA ILE A 124 1.83 5.95 -6.29
C ILE A 124 3.35 5.81 -6.24
N THR A 125 3.85 5.07 -5.26
CA THR A 125 5.28 4.90 -5.05
C THR A 125 5.64 3.42 -5.16
N PRO A 126 6.74 3.07 -5.87
CA PRO A 126 7.26 1.71 -5.85
C PRO A 126 7.54 1.26 -4.43
N LEU A 127 7.30 -0.02 -4.13
CA LEU A 127 7.51 -0.64 -2.82
C LEU A 127 8.87 -0.21 -2.22
N PRO A 128 8.88 0.68 -1.23
CA PRO A 128 10.13 1.03 -0.58
C PRO A 128 10.67 -0.22 0.11
N THR A 129 11.97 -0.43 0.04
CA THR A 129 12.61 -1.45 0.88
C THR A 129 12.94 -0.83 2.23
N ILE A 130 13.01 -1.64 3.28
CA ILE A 130 13.46 -1.23 4.60
C ILE A 130 14.50 -2.22 5.08
N LEU A 131 15.60 -1.69 5.59
CA LEU A 131 16.58 -2.45 6.35
C LEU A 131 16.19 -2.39 7.82
N ILE A 132 15.78 -3.54 8.35
CA ILE A 132 15.54 -3.75 9.77
C ILE A 132 16.86 -4.22 10.38
N VAL A 133 17.34 -3.50 11.38
CA VAL A 133 18.50 -3.89 12.18
C VAL A 133 18.02 -4.36 13.55
N SER A 134 18.46 -5.53 13.98
CA SER A 134 18.14 -6.11 15.28
C SER A 134 19.38 -6.67 15.99
N PRO A 135 19.43 -6.65 17.34
CA PRO A 135 20.46 -7.38 18.07
C PRO A 135 20.28 -8.89 17.85
N ARG A 136 21.40 -9.63 17.80
CA ARG A 136 21.34 -11.08 17.51
C ARG A 136 20.70 -11.92 18.62
N ALA A 137 20.76 -11.42 19.85
CA ALA A 137 20.29 -12.14 21.04
C ALA A 137 18.81 -11.90 21.38
N GLU A 138 18.12 -10.98 20.69
CA GLU A 138 16.72 -10.64 20.97
C GLU A 138 15.94 -10.27 19.70
N ILE A 139 14.69 -10.71 19.60
CA ILE A 139 13.80 -10.32 18.49
C ILE A 139 13.28 -8.91 18.76
N ARG A 140 14.08 -7.90 18.41
CA ARG A 140 13.71 -6.48 18.53
C ARG A 140 14.34 -5.66 17.42
N ALA A 141 13.51 -4.90 16.69
CA ALA A 141 14.02 -3.91 15.75
C ALA A 141 14.56 -2.69 16.52
N ILE A 142 15.82 -2.32 16.26
CA ILE A 142 16.47 -1.14 16.86
C ILE A 142 16.63 0.01 15.87
N TYR A 143 16.82 -0.32 14.58
CA TYR A 143 16.82 0.66 13.50
C TYR A 143 15.98 0.14 12.34
N ASN A 144 15.23 1.05 11.74
CA ASN A 144 14.48 0.83 10.52
C ASN A 144 14.99 1.88 9.54
N VAL A 145 15.77 1.47 8.55
CA VAL A 145 16.40 2.36 7.56
C VAL A 145 15.69 2.18 6.23
N PRO A 146 14.88 3.15 5.79
CA PRO A 146 14.23 3.08 4.49
C PRO A 146 15.26 3.18 3.38
N LEU A 147 15.14 2.29 2.40
CA LEU A 147 16.06 2.07 1.30
C LEU A 147 15.36 2.32 -0.03
N GLN A 148 16.14 2.53 -1.09
CA GLN A 148 15.60 2.67 -2.43
C GLN A 148 14.84 1.39 -2.87
N PRO A 149 13.70 1.53 -3.58
CA PRO A 149 12.97 0.38 -4.12
C PRO A 149 13.80 -0.35 -5.18
N GLY A 150 13.50 -1.63 -5.40
CA GLY A 150 14.07 -2.41 -6.52
C GLY A 150 15.41 -3.09 -6.28
N LEU A 151 15.87 -3.19 -5.02
CA LEU A 151 17.10 -3.93 -4.68
C LEU A 151 16.95 -5.42 -5.00
N VAL A 152 17.88 -5.95 -5.81
CA VAL A 152 17.94 -7.39 -6.15
C VAL A 152 18.59 -8.20 -5.02
N ALA A 153 18.41 -9.52 -5.00
CA ALA A 153 18.89 -10.39 -3.91
C ALA A 153 20.37 -10.20 -3.54
N PRO A 154 21.32 -10.11 -4.51
CA PRO A 154 22.73 -9.86 -4.19
C PRO A 154 22.98 -8.53 -3.49
N GLU A 155 22.24 -7.48 -3.85
CA GLU A 155 22.35 -6.16 -3.22
C GLU A 155 21.76 -6.14 -1.80
N ARG A 156 20.67 -6.88 -1.59
CA ARG A 156 20.08 -7.09 -0.26
C ARG A 156 21.06 -7.82 0.65
N GLU A 157 21.66 -8.90 0.16
CA GLU A 157 22.65 -9.69 0.90
C GLU A 157 23.91 -8.87 1.24
N GLU A 158 24.39 -8.04 0.31
CA GLU A 158 25.52 -7.12 0.56
C GLU A 158 25.21 -6.17 1.74
N LEU A 159 23.99 -5.62 1.80
CA LEU A 159 23.56 -4.73 2.88
C LEU A 159 23.41 -5.46 4.22
N GLU A 160 22.80 -6.64 4.24
CA GLU A 160 22.62 -7.45 5.45
C GLU A 160 23.97 -7.94 6.02
N ALA A 161 24.88 -8.38 5.14
CA ALA A 161 26.22 -8.79 5.51
C ALA A 161 27.04 -7.61 6.08
N ALA A 162 26.88 -6.40 5.52
CA ALA A 162 27.54 -5.21 6.02
C ALA A 162 27.09 -4.84 7.46
N VAL A 163 25.80 -5.01 7.78
CA VAL A 163 25.29 -4.79 9.16
C VAL A 163 25.95 -5.75 10.14
N THR A 164 26.03 -7.03 9.75
CA THR A 164 26.67 -8.06 10.57
C THR A 164 28.15 -7.77 10.78
N ALA A 165 28.87 -7.45 9.71
CA ALA A 165 30.32 -7.23 9.76
C ALA A 165 30.72 -5.97 10.55
N GLN A 166 29.93 -4.89 10.46
CA GLN A 166 30.29 -3.60 11.07
C GLN A 166 29.77 -3.44 12.50
N PHE A 167 28.63 -4.03 12.83
CA PHE A 167 27.94 -3.75 14.08
C PHE A 167 27.69 -4.98 14.96
N ASP A 168 27.97 -6.21 14.50
CA ASP A 168 27.58 -7.47 15.16
C ASP A 168 26.06 -7.54 15.44
N HIS A 169 25.27 -7.02 14.50
CA HIS A 169 23.81 -7.04 14.52
C HIS A 169 23.28 -7.85 13.34
N SER A 170 22.04 -8.32 13.43
CA SER A 170 21.33 -8.89 12.28
C SER A 170 20.74 -7.76 11.44
N GLY A 171 20.97 -7.80 10.13
CA GLY A 171 20.25 -6.99 9.15
C GLY A 171 19.24 -7.85 8.39
N TYR A 172 18.07 -7.29 8.09
CA TYR A 172 17.08 -7.91 7.22
C TYR A 172 16.45 -6.86 6.33
N VAL A 173 16.56 -7.03 5.01
CA VAL A 173 15.98 -6.14 4.01
C VAL A 173 14.65 -6.72 3.54
N THR A 174 13.58 -5.96 3.73
CA THR A 174 12.23 -6.35 3.31
C THR A 174 11.50 -5.20 2.65
N ASP A 175 10.53 -5.50 1.79
CA ASP A 175 9.63 -4.50 1.24
C ASP A 175 8.61 -4.04 2.32
N ILE A 176 8.23 -2.76 2.32
CA ILE A 176 7.17 -2.21 3.20
C ILE A 176 5.83 -2.06 2.49
N GLY A 177 4.74 -2.28 3.22
CA GLY A 177 3.36 -2.26 2.71
C GLY A 177 2.65 -0.90 2.65
N GLY A 178 3.33 0.21 3.00
CA GLY A 178 2.76 1.58 3.01
C GLY A 178 3.28 2.47 4.15
N LEU A 179 3.20 3.79 4.00
CA LEU A 179 3.55 4.79 5.02
C LEU A 179 2.54 5.95 4.99
N GLY A 180 1.92 6.25 6.14
CA GLY A 180 0.96 7.36 6.28
C GLY A 180 1.67 8.73 6.29
N ILE A 181 1.82 9.33 5.11
CA ILE A 181 2.36 10.67 4.87
C ILE A 181 1.44 11.46 3.91
N TYR A 182 1.56 12.79 3.85
CA TYR A 182 0.74 13.64 2.97
C TYR A 182 1.62 14.30 1.88
N PRO A 183 1.32 14.18 0.56
CA PRO A 183 0.29 13.35 -0.06
C PRO A 183 0.42 11.85 0.29
N ALA A 184 -0.70 11.12 0.28
CA ALA A 184 -0.73 9.69 0.61
C ALA A 184 0.28 8.91 -0.24
N MET A 185 1.23 8.22 0.40
CA MET A 185 2.11 7.28 -0.28
C MET A 185 1.36 5.96 -0.48
N ILE A 186 0.90 5.71 -1.71
CA ILE A 186 0.21 4.46 -2.04
C ILE A 186 1.22 3.49 -2.62
N ILE A 187 1.33 2.31 -2.02
CA ILE A 187 2.16 1.26 -2.59
C ILE A 187 1.61 0.80 -3.93
N GLU A 188 2.52 0.60 -4.87
CA GLU A 188 2.22 -0.01 -6.15
C GLU A 188 1.66 -1.43 -5.98
N VAL A 189 0.36 -1.59 -6.22
CA VAL A 189 -0.30 -2.88 -6.36
C VAL A 189 -1.03 -2.88 -7.69
N ALA A 190 -0.85 -3.95 -8.49
CA ALA A 190 -1.55 -4.15 -9.75
C ALA A 190 -3.03 -4.54 -9.51
N SER A 191 -3.75 -3.72 -8.75
CA SER A 191 -5.16 -3.90 -8.42
C SER A 191 -5.84 -2.54 -8.34
N LEU A 192 -6.75 -2.30 -9.29
CA LEU A 192 -7.55 -1.08 -9.32
C LEU A 192 -8.39 -0.91 -8.04
N SER A 193 -9.05 -1.98 -7.59
CA SER A 193 -9.88 -1.94 -6.38
C SER A 193 -9.07 -1.56 -5.15
N TYR A 194 -7.86 -2.13 -5.01
CA TYR A 194 -6.95 -1.79 -3.93
C TYR A 194 -6.43 -0.35 -4.03
N LEU A 195 -6.03 0.10 -5.23
CA LEU A 195 -5.54 1.47 -5.46
C LEU A 195 -6.57 2.51 -5.01
N VAL A 196 -7.83 2.32 -5.38
CA VAL A 196 -8.93 3.21 -4.99
C VAL A 196 -9.21 3.11 -3.49
N GLU A 197 -9.27 1.89 -2.92
CA GLU A 197 -9.49 1.67 -1.48
C GLU A 197 -8.42 2.36 -0.63
N VAL A 198 -7.15 2.18 -0.96
CA VAL A 198 -6.05 2.82 -0.23
C VAL A 198 -6.06 4.33 -0.41
N THR A 199 -6.38 4.84 -1.60
CA THR A 199 -6.51 6.30 -1.80
C THR A 199 -7.54 6.89 -0.84
N ALA A 200 -8.70 6.25 -0.70
CA ALA A 200 -9.75 6.70 0.20
C ALA A 200 -9.40 6.44 1.69
N HIS A 201 -8.73 5.33 2.01
CA HIS A 201 -8.26 5.01 3.37
C HIS A 201 -7.26 6.06 3.89
N GLU A 202 -6.26 6.39 3.08
CA GLU A 202 -5.25 7.40 3.45
C GLU A 202 -5.86 8.81 3.51
N TRP A 203 -6.78 9.14 2.59
CA TRP A 203 -7.55 10.37 2.71
C TRP A 203 -8.34 10.43 4.03
N ALA A 204 -8.94 9.31 4.46
CA ALA A 204 -9.66 9.25 5.72
C ALA A 204 -8.74 9.52 6.92
N HIS A 205 -7.48 9.03 6.92
CA HIS A 205 -6.50 9.40 7.93
C HIS A 205 -6.21 10.91 7.94
N HIS A 206 -6.05 11.54 6.77
CA HIS A 206 -5.89 12.99 6.68
C HIS A 206 -7.08 13.74 7.25
N TRP A 207 -8.30 13.31 6.93
CA TRP A 207 -9.52 13.87 7.52
C TRP A 207 -9.56 13.69 9.04
N LEU A 208 -9.32 12.48 9.54
CA LEU A 208 -9.33 12.16 10.97
C LEU A 208 -8.28 12.94 11.76
N SER A 209 -7.15 13.28 11.14
CA SER A 209 -6.08 14.10 11.75
C SER A 209 -6.56 15.49 12.18
N LEU A 210 -7.64 16.01 11.56
CA LEU A 210 -8.27 17.27 11.93
C LEU A 210 -9.12 17.17 13.21
N TYR A 211 -9.32 15.96 13.73
CA TYR A 211 -10.15 15.67 14.90
C TYR A 211 -9.33 15.00 16.01
N PRO A 212 -9.81 15.04 17.27
CA PRO A 212 -9.11 14.42 18.40
C PRO A 212 -8.74 12.94 18.19
N VAL A 213 -9.58 12.19 17.46
CA VAL A 213 -9.33 10.77 17.19
C VAL A 213 -8.06 10.54 16.36
N GLY A 214 -7.74 11.43 15.40
CA GLY A 214 -6.50 11.38 14.63
C GLY A 214 -5.32 12.03 15.34
N MET A 215 -5.53 13.17 16.02
CA MET A 215 -4.46 13.82 16.79
C MET A 215 -3.88 12.91 17.90
N LEU A 216 -4.71 12.02 18.44
CA LEU A 216 -4.32 11.06 19.48
C LEU A 216 -3.97 9.68 18.92
N TYR A 217 -3.73 9.54 17.61
CA TYR A 217 -3.42 8.27 16.95
C TYR A 217 -2.35 7.45 17.70
N ASN A 218 -1.23 8.09 18.03
CA ASN A 218 -0.11 7.43 18.72
C ASN A 218 -0.22 7.34 20.25
N ARG A 219 -1.34 7.77 20.86
CA ARG A 219 -1.50 7.76 22.32
C ARG A 219 -1.64 6.35 22.90
N SER A 220 -2.30 5.44 22.20
CA SER A 220 -2.51 4.07 22.67
C SER A 220 -2.85 3.14 21.50
N ALA A 221 -2.68 1.83 21.71
CA ALA A 221 -3.10 0.82 20.72
C ALA A 221 -4.61 0.93 20.39
N ALA A 222 -5.45 1.23 21.39
CA ALA A 222 -6.88 1.42 21.19
C ALA A 222 -7.20 2.60 20.26
N MET A 223 -6.48 3.73 20.39
CA MET A 223 -6.66 4.87 19.50
C MET A 223 -6.28 4.53 18.06
N ARG A 224 -5.16 3.82 17.86
CA ARG A 224 -4.77 3.31 16.54
C ARG A 224 -5.86 2.43 15.96
N THR A 225 -6.33 1.42 16.70
CA THR A 225 -7.39 0.51 16.22
C THR A 225 -8.66 1.26 15.80
N ILE A 226 -9.10 2.26 16.57
CA ILE A 226 -10.28 3.06 16.20
C ILE A 226 -10.02 3.83 14.90
N ASN A 227 -8.83 4.43 14.76
CA ASN A 227 -8.48 5.21 13.57
C ASN A 227 -8.40 4.33 12.32
N GLU A 228 -7.68 3.20 12.39
CA GLU A 228 -7.58 2.23 11.30
C GLU A 228 -8.94 1.65 10.92
N SER A 229 -9.78 1.33 11.91
CA SER A 229 -11.12 0.80 11.64
C SER A 229 -11.99 1.82 10.91
N ALA A 230 -11.94 3.09 11.32
CA ALA A 230 -12.68 4.17 10.66
C ALA A 230 -12.16 4.39 9.23
N ALA A 231 -10.85 4.46 9.04
CA ALA A 231 -10.23 4.62 7.73
C ALA A 231 -10.56 3.44 6.79
N SER A 232 -10.54 2.20 7.29
CA SER A 232 -10.91 1.02 6.51
C SER A 232 -12.38 0.99 6.10
N ILE A 233 -13.30 1.47 6.96
CA ILE A 233 -14.72 1.56 6.61
C ILE A 233 -14.93 2.57 5.48
N VAL A 234 -14.34 3.76 5.62
CA VAL A 234 -14.41 4.82 4.61
C VAL A 234 -13.78 4.36 3.30
N GLY A 235 -12.57 3.78 3.37
CA GLY A 235 -11.84 3.28 2.21
C GLY A 235 -12.65 2.30 1.38
N LYS A 236 -13.23 1.29 2.03
CA LYS A 236 -14.05 0.26 1.36
C LYS A 236 -15.32 0.82 0.76
N GLU A 237 -16.04 1.69 1.48
CA GLU A 237 -17.31 2.21 1.01
C GLU A 237 -17.12 3.18 -0.16
N VAL A 238 -16.14 4.07 -0.08
CA VAL A 238 -15.80 4.99 -1.16
C VAL A 238 -15.29 4.22 -2.38
N ALA A 239 -14.41 3.23 -2.20
CA ALA A 239 -13.92 2.43 -3.31
C ALA A 239 -15.03 1.65 -4.01
N ARG A 240 -15.96 1.06 -3.25
CA ARG A 240 -17.13 0.40 -3.81
C ARG A 240 -17.93 1.34 -4.72
N GLN A 241 -18.16 2.58 -4.27
CA GLN A 241 -18.91 3.58 -5.04
C GLN A 241 -18.15 4.04 -6.29
N VAL A 242 -16.84 4.29 -6.19
CA VAL A 242 -15.98 4.62 -7.33
C VAL A 242 -16.00 3.49 -8.36
N LEU A 243 -15.84 2.22 -7.93
CA LEU A 243 -15.87 1.07 -8.84
C LEU A 243 -17.23 0.96 -9.54
N ILE A 244 -18.34 1.08 -8.81
CA ILE A 244 -19.68 1.05 -9.44
C ILE A 244 -19.85 2.15 -10.48
N ARG A 245 -19.33 3.35 -10.21
CA ARG A 245 -19.54 4.52 -11.04
C ARG A 245 -18.66 4.56 -12.30
N TYR A 246 -17.38 4.22 -12.18
CA TYR A 246 -16.39 4.40 -13.25
C TYR A 246 -15.88 3.08 -13.83
N TYR A 247 -15.94 1.99 -13.06
CA TYR A 247 -15.36 0.69 -13.40
C TYR A 247 -16.32 -0.48 -13.11
N PRO A 248 -17.55 -0.46 -13.64
CA PRO A 248 -18.61 -1.39 -13.22
C PRO A 248 -18.27 -2.87 -13.43
N GLU A 249 -17.37 -3.19 -14.37
CA GLU A 249 -16.88 -4.55 -14.59
C GLU A 249 -15.96 -5.08 -13.48
N PHE A 250 -15.42 -4.19 -12.63
CA PHE A 250 -14.60 -4.51 -11.46
C PHE A 250 -15.37 -4.29 -10.14
N ALA A 251 -16.63 -3.86 -10.21
CA ALA A 251 -17.44 -3.64 -9.02
C ALA A 251 -17.76 -4.98 -8.32
N PRO A 252 -17.68 -5.06 -6.98
CA PRO A 252 -18.13 -6.24 -6.26
C PRO A 252 -19.61 -6.47 -6.54
N PRO A 253 -20.06 -7.74 -6.66
CA PRO A 253 -21.46 -8.04 -6.90
C PRO A 253 -22.33 -7.40 -5.82
N THR A 254 -23.44 -6.79 -6.23
CA THR A 254 -24.41 -6.22 -5.29
C THR A 254 -24.78 -7.30 -4.28
N PRO A 255 -24.73 -7.04 -2.97
CA PRO A 255 -25.24 -7.99 -1.99
C PRO A 255 -26.70 -8.26 -2.33
N THR A 256 -26.99 -9.44 -2.88
CA THR A 256 -28.36 -9.87 -3.08
C THR A 256 -28.99 -9.88 -1.70
N ALA A 257 -30.10 -9.17 -1.52
CA ALA A 257 -30.88 -9.28 -0.29
C ALA A 257 -31.04 -10.78 0.02
N PRO A 258 -30.81 -11.22 1.27
CA PRO A 258 -31.04 -12.62 1.61
C PRO A 258 -32.45 -12.97 1.11
N PRO A 259 -32.63 -14.10 0.39
CA PRO A 259 -33.97 -14.51 0.01
C PRO A 259 -34.86 -14.48 1.25
N PRO A 260 -36.12 -14.01 1.14
CA PRO A 260 -37.02 -13.95 2.28
C PRO A 260 -36.97 -15.29 2.99
N ALA A 261 -36.68 -15.28 4.29
CA ALA A 261 -36.44 -16.48 5.06
C ALA A 261 -37.62 -17.43 4.92
N THR A 262 -37.51 -18.40 4.03
CA THR A 262 -38.37 -19.58 4.05
C THR A 262 -38.01 -20.28 5.34
N ALA A 263 -38.99 -20.45 6.23
CA ALA A 263 -38.81 -21.12 7.51
C ALA A 263 -38.13 -22.47 7.29
N ALA A 264 -36.82 -22.53 7.57
CA ALA A 264 -36.06 -23.76 7.56
C ALA A 264 -36.53 -24.59 8.78
N PRO A 265 -36.67 -25.92 8.65
CA PRO A 265 -36.90 -26.76 9.80
C PRO A 265 -35.74 -26.58 10.80
N SER A 266 -36.08 -26.49 12.09
CA SER A 266 -35.15 -26.26 13.20
C SER A 266 -33.90 -27.14 13.09
N SER A 267 -32.74 -26.51 12.87
CA SER A 267 -31.45 -27.18 12.95
C SER A 267 -31.10 -27.47 14.42
N PRO A 268 -30.35 -28.54 14.71
CA PRO A 268 -29.83 -28.79 16.06
C PRO A 268 -28.97 -27.61 16.54
N PRO A 269 -28.82 -27.42 17.86
CA PRO A 269 -28.13 -26.25 18.41
C PRO A 269 -26.70 -26.16 17.86
N ASP A 270 -26.34 -24.97 17.40
CA ASP A 270 -24.99 -24.68 16.94
C ASP A 270 -23.97 -24.96 18.07
N PRO A 271 -22.78 -25.48 17.72
CA PRO A 271 -21.69 -25.54 18.68
C PRO A 271 -21.38 -24.13 19.20
N PRO A 272 -20.85 -24.00 20.44
CA PRO A 272 -20.56 -22.70 21.01
C PRO A 272 -19.69 -21.87 20.05
N PRO A 273 -20.01 -20.59 19.84
CA PRO A 273 -19.31 -19.75 18.89
C PRO A 273 -17.83 -19.65 19.26
N PHE A 274 -16.97 -19.71 18.25
CA PHE A 274 -15.54 -19.55 18.40
C PHE A 274 -15.22 -18.18 19.04
N ASP A 275 -14.71 -18.19 20.27
CA ASP A 275 -14.31 -16.97 20.96
C ASP A 275 -12.87 -16.61 20.58
N PHE A 276 -12.75 -15.78 19.55
CA PHE A 276 -11.47 -15.29 19.06
C PHE A 276 -10.63 -14.60 20.15
N ARG A 277 -11.26 -13.96 21.14
CA ARG A 277 -10.54 -13.28 22.22
C ARG A 277 -9.95 -14.28 23.20
N ALA A 278 -10.68 -15.33 23.54
CA ALA A 278 -10.20 -16.41 24.39
C ALA A 278 -8.99 -17.11 23.74
N GLU A 279 -9.09 -17.44 22.45
CA GLU A 279 -8.03 -18.14 21.71
C GLU A 279 -6.77 -17.28 21.50
N MET A 280 -6.91 -15.99 21.21
CA MET A 280 -5.77 -15.08 21.16
C MET A 280 -5.12 -14.88 22.54
N GLY A 281 -5.92 -14.92 23.63
CA GLY A 281 -5.41 -14.89 25.00
C GLY A 281 -4.67 -16.17 25.40
N GLU A 282 -5.12 -17.34 24.94
CA GLU A 282 -4.44 -18.63 25.07
C GLU A 282 -3.10 -18.62 24.32
N THR A 283 -3.12 -18.16 23.06
CA THR A 283 -1.94 -18.07 22.19
C THR A 283 -0.88 -17.14 22.79
N ARG A 284 -1.30 -15.98 23.32
CA ARG A 284 -0.39 -15.01 23.97
C ARG A 284 0.26 -15.59 25.23
N ARG A 285 -0.52 -16.24 26.10
CA ARG A 285 0.01 -16.91 27.31
C ARG A 285 0.99 -18.03 26.96
N THR A 286 0.74 -18.74 25.87
CA THR A 286 1.61 -19.82 25.39
C THR A 286 2.93 -19.27 24.85
N ALA A 287 2.90 -18.21 24.04
CA ALA A 287 4.09 -17.52 23.55
C ALA A 287 4.93 -16.92 24.70
N ASP A 288 4.28 -16.25 25.65
CA ASP A 288 4.94 -15.68 26.84
C ASP A 288 5.44 -16.76 27.82
N GLY A 289 4.90 -17.98 27.74
CA GLY A 289 5.34 -19.16 28.49
C GLY A 289 6.55 -19.86 27.86
N ALA A 290 6.64 -19.86 26.53
CA ALA A 290 7.75 -20.43 25.78
C ALA A 290 9.04 -19.61 25.94
N GLY A 291 8.94 -18.27 26.01
CA GLY A 291 10.10 -17.39 26.27
C GLY A 291 10.71 -17.51 27.67
N ARG A 292 9.99 -18.09 28.63
CA ARG A 292 10.45 -18.28 30.03
C ARG A 292 11.09 -19.65 30.30
N ARG A 293 11.07 -20.57 29.34
CA ARG A 293 11.70 -21.90 29.47
C ARG A 293 13.03 -22.03 28.73
N ALA A 294 13.54 -20.93 28.18
CA ALA A 294 14.81 -20.86 27.46
C ALA A 294 15.92 -20.12 28.26
N HIS A 295 15.86 -20.16 29.58
CA HIS A 295 16.93 -19.75 30.49
C HIS A 295 17.27 -20.86 31.48
#